data_AF-V9IIG9-F1
#
_entry.id   AF-V9IIG9-F1
#
_cell.length_a   1.000
_cell.length_b   1.000
_cell.length_c   1.000
_cell.angle_alpha   90.00
_cell.angle_beta   90.00
_cell.angle_gamma   90.00
#
_symmetry.space_group_name_H-M   'P 1'
#
loop_
_entity.id
_entity.type
_entity.pdbx_description
1 polymer ?
#
loop_
_entity_poly.entity_id
_entity_poly.type
_entity_poly.pdbx_seq_one_letter_code
_entity_poly.pdbx_strand_id
1 'polypeptide(L)'
;MVPFYAQGMNTGFEDVLLLDELMERYNSDFSKVLPKFSELRCEDAHAICDLAMYNYVEMRDLVRKKSFLVRKYIDTFLYKRIPKTWIPLYSTIHFSRMRFRDCIANKQWQDKVG
;
A
#
# COMPACT_ATOMS: atom_id res chain seq x y z
N MET A 1 2.30 -10.69 -8.22
CA MET A 1 1.20 -9.81 -7.78
C MET A 1 -0.02 -10.00 -8.67
N VAL A 2 -1.24 -10.03 -8.11
CA VAL A 2 -2.49 -10.07 -8.89
C VAL A 2 -2.91 -8.65 -9.32
N PRO A 3 -3.61 -8.46 -10.46
CA PRO A 3 -3.88 -7.13 -11.02
C PRO A 3 -5.04 -6.37 -10.35
N PHE A 4 -5.40 -6.67 -9.10
CA PHE A 4 -6.60 -6.11 -8.47
C PHE A 4 -6.41 -4.72 -7.87
N TYR A 5 -5.17 -4.22 -7.73
CA TYR A 5 -4.91 -2.81 -7.43
C TYR A 5 -4.31 -2.03 -8.61
N ALA A 6 -4.00 -2.69 -9.73
CA ALA A 6 -3.27 -2.08 -10.86
C ALA A 6 -1.96 -1.36 -10.47
N GLN A 7 -1.33 -1.77 -9.37
CA GLN A 7 -0.09 -1.14 -8.84
C GLN A 7 1.19 -1.79 -9.37
N GLY A 8 1.12 -2.81 -10.24
CA GLY A 8 2.31 -3.55 -10.66
C GLY A 8 3.33 -2.65 -11.39
N MET A 9 2.85 -1.83 -12.31
CA MET A 9 3.68 -0.85 -13.02
C MET A 9 4.23 0.23 -12.08
N ASN A 10 3.37 0.81 -11.23
CA ASN A 10 3.78 1.86 -10.29
C ASN A 10 4.83 1.36 -9.29
N THR A 11 4.63 0.15 -8.76
CA THR A 11 5.58 -0.53 -7.86
C THR A 11 6.92 -0.73 -8.56
N GLY A 12 6.91 -1.15 -9.83
CA GLY A 12 8.14 -1.27 -10.63
C GLY A 12 8.83 0.08 -10.90
N PHE A 13 8.07 1.16 -11.10
CA PHE A 13 8.67 2.50 -11.23
C PHE A 13 9.26 3.02 -9.91
N GLU A 14 8.62 2.73 -8.78
CA GLU A 14 9.21 2.99 -7.45
C GLU A 14 10.49 2.18 -7.22
N ASP A 15 10.56 0.94 -7.72
CA ASP A 15 11.77 0.10 -7.62
C ASP A 15 12.94 0.73 -8.34
N VAL A 16 12.71 1.25 -9.56
CA VAL A 16 13.74 1.94 -10.34
C VAL A 16 14.22 3.19 -9.61
N LEU A 17 13.31 3.99 -9.05
CA LEU A 17 13.66 5.19 -8.29
C LEU A 17 14.51 4.86 -7.06
N LEU A 18 14.10 3.85 -6.28
CA LEU A 18 14.84 3.41 -5.10
C LEU A 18 16.22 2.85 -5.46
N LEU A 19 16.31 2.08 -6.55
CA LEU A 19 17.58 1.55 -7.03
C LEU A 19 18.53 2.69 -7.42
N ASP A 20 18.03 3.69 -8.17
CA ASP A 20 18.79 4.87 -8.58
C ASP A 20 19.32 5.66 -7.37
N GLU A 21 18.47 5.94 -6.37
CA GLU A 21 18.86 6.60 -5.12
C GLU A 21 19.96 5.83 -4.36
N LEU A 22 19.91 4.50 -4.36
CA LEU A 22 20.92 3.66 -3.73
C LEU A 22 22.22 3.62 -4.54
N MET A 23 22.14 3.62 -5.87
CA MET A 23 23.28 3.71 -6.76
C MET A 23 24.05 5.01 -6.56
N GLU A 24 23.35 6.15 -6.43
CA GLU A 24 23.96 7.43 -6.07
C GLU A 24 24.61 7.37 -4.68
N ARG A 25 23.89 6.85 -3.68
CA ARG A 25 24.38 6.80 -2.28
C ARG A 25 25.64 5.95 -2.10
N TYR A 26 25.75 4.84 -2.81
CA TYR A 26 26.83 3.87 -2.66
C TYR A 26 27.86 3.94 -3.79
N ASN A 27 27.87 5.00 -4.60
CA ASN A 27 28.76 5.16 -5.75
C ASN A 27 28.76 3.94 -6.68
N SER A 28 27.58 3.38 -6.93
CA SER A 28 27.38 2.19 -7.78
C SER A 28 28.10 0.92 -7.29
N ASP A 29 28.47 0.83 -6.01
CA ASP A 29 28.97 -0.41 -5.41
C ASP A 29 27.82 -1.41 -5.22
N PHE A 30 27.62 -2.26 -6.24
CA PHE A 30 26.56 -3.28 -6.26
C PHE A 30 26.60 -4.24 -5.06
N SER A 31 27.77 -4.45 -4.45
CA SER A 31 27.92 -5.28 -3.24
C SER A 31 27.18 -4.68 -2.04
N LYS A 32 26.96 -3.36 -2.02
CA LYS A 32 26.17 -2.64 -1.01
C LYS A 32 24.77 -2.31 -1.48
N VAL A 33 24.63 -1.93 -2.75
CA VAL A 33 23.33 -1.53 -3.33
C VAL A 33 22.34 -2.69 -3.30
N LEU A 34 22.72 -3.88 -3.81
CA LEU A 34 21.76 -4.99 -3.94
C LEU A 34 21.24 -5.48 -2.59
N PRO A 35 22.09 -5.74 -1.56
CA PRO A 35 21.58 -6.10 -0.25
C PRO A 35 20.68 -5.03 0.35
N LYS A 36 21.05 -3.74 0.21
CA LYS A 36 20.26 -2.66 0.79
C LYS A 36 18.94 -2.46 0.07
N PHE A 37 18.91 -2.63 -1.25
CA PHE A 37 17.68 -2.61 -2.05
C PHE A 37 16.74 -3.72 -1.62
N SER A 38 17.22 -4.97 -1.51
CA SER A 38 16.41 -6.09 -1.03
C SER A 38 15.88 -5.86 0.39
N GLU A 39 16.72 -5.37 1.31
CA GLU A 39 16.30 -5.05 2.69
C GLU A 39 15.17 -4.03 2.72
N LEU A 40 15.27 -2.95 1.93
CA LEU A 40 14.27 -1.88 1.92
C LEU A 40 13.00 -2.28 1.16
N ARG A 41 13.13 -3.02 0.06
CA ARG A 41 12.02 -3.24 -0.88
C ARG A 41 11.27 -4.55 -0.68
N CYS A 42 11.89 -5.62 -0.19
CA CYS A 42 11.21 -6.91 -0.05
C CYS A 42 9.95 -6.84 0.81
N GLU A 43 10.00 -6.11 1.93
CA GLU A 43 8.86 -5.96 2.83
C GLU A 43 7.68 -5.24 2.14
N ASP A 44 7.95 -4.13 1.46
CA ASP A 44 6.92 -3.38 0.74
C ASP A 44 6.39 -4.12 -0.49
N ALA A 45 7.24 -4.88 -1.20
CA ALA A 45 6.84 -5.71 -2.33
C ALA A 45 5.89 -6.85 -1.92
N HIS A 46 6.13 -7.48 -0.77
CA HIS A 46 5.20 -8.45 -0.19
C HIS A 46 3.90 -7.76 0.26
N ALA A 47 4.00 -6.62 0.93
CA ALA A 47 2.83 -5.87 1.41
C ALA A 47 1.87 -5.49 0.26
N ILE A 48 2.37 -5.01 -0.89
CA ILE A 48 1.50 -4.69 -2.03
C ILE A 48 0.89 -5.95 -2.68
N CYS A 49 1.59 -7.08 -2.65
CA CYS A 49 1.05 -8.35 -3.12
C CYS A 49 -0.12 -8.81 -2.23
N ASP A 50 0.02 -8.72 -0.91
CA ASP A 50 -1.01 -9.07 0.05
C ASP A 50 -2.21 -8.12 -0.05
N LEU A 51 -1.95 -6.82 -0.18
CA LEU A 51 -2.98 -5.81 -0.44
C LEU A 51 -3.74 -6.13 -1.72
N ALA A 52 -3.06 -6.45 -2.82
CA ALA A 52 -3.72 -6.80 -4.08
C ALA A 52 -4.58 -8.07 -3.95
N MET A 53 -4.12 -9.07 -3.21
CA MET A 53 -4.90 -10.27 -2.89
C MET A 53 -6.10 -9.96 -2.00
N TYR A 54 -5.95 -9.08 -1.02
CA TYR A 54 -7.07 -8.60 -0.21
C TYR A 54 -8.11 -7.88 -1.07
N ASN A 55 -7.69 -7.02 -2.00
CA ASN A 55 -8.62 -6.31 -2.87
C ASN A 55 -9.38 -7.25 -3.81
N TYR A 56 -8.74 -8.33 -4.26
CA TYR A 56 -9.45 -9.40 -4.98
C TYR A 56 -10.60 -9.97 -4.15
N VAL A 57 -10.36 -10.30 -2.87
CA VAL A 57 -11.39 -10.82 -1.97
C VAL A 57 -12.47 -9.77 -1.70
N GLU A 58 -12.06 -8.52 -1.50
CA GLU A 58 -12.97 -7.38 -1.29
C GLU A 58 -13.95 -7.24 -2.47
N MET A 59 -13.44 -7.18 -3.69
CA MET A 59 -14.25 -7.03 -4.91
C MET A 59 -15.08 -8.28 -5.24
N ARG A 60 -14.57 -9.48 -4.92
CA ARG A 60 -15.28 -10.74 -5.20
C ARG A 60 -16.50 -10.95 -4.30
N ASP A 61 -16.37 -10.65 -3.00
CA ASP A 61 -17.36 -11.05 -1.99
C ASP A 61 -17.81 -9.90 -1.08
N LEU A 62 -16.89 -9.10 -0.53
CA LEU A 62 -17.22 -8.15 0.53
C LEU A 62 -18.13 -7.02 0.05
N VAL A 63 -17.96 -6.54 -1.18
CA VAL A 63 -18.80 -5.48 -1.78
C VAL A 63 -20.30 -5.83 -1.85
N ARG A 64 -20.66 -7.11 -1.71
CA ARG A 64 -22.06 -7.56 -1.67
C ARG A 64 -22.65 -7.58 -0.26
N LYS A 65 -21.82 -7.45 0.79
CA LYS A 65 -22.25 -7.54 2.19
C LYS A 65 -22.69 -6.17 2.70
N LYS A 66 -23.90 -6.09 3.28
CA LYS A 66 -24.44 -4.84 3.84
C LYS A 66 -23.55 -4.24 4.94
N SER A 67 -22.98 -5.06 5.82
CA SER A 67 -22.05 -4.62 6.87
C SER A 67 -20.84 -3.89 6.30
N PHE A 68 -20.28 -4.42 5.21
CA PHE A 68 -19.14 -3.83 4.52
C PHE A 68 -19.50 -2.49 3.86
N LEU A 69 -20.68 -2.39 3.23
CA LEU A 69 -21.16 -1.13 2.65
C LEU A 69 -21.38 -0.05 3.72
N VAL A 70 -21.97 -0.42 4.87
CA VAL A 70 -22.13 0.49 6.01
C VAL A 70 -20.76 0.96 6.50
N ARG A 71 -19.79 0.05 6.62
CA ARG A 71 -18.43 0.42 7.01
C ARG A 71 -17.80 1.41 6.04
N LYS A 72 -17.86 1.17 4.72
CA LYS A 72 -17.34 2.11 3.71
C LYS A 72 -18.02 3.48 3.78
N TYR A 73 -19.31 3.52 4.11
CA TYR A 73 -20.02 4.78 4.31
C TYR A 73 -19.48 5.54 5.54
N ILE A 74 -19.26 4.85 6.66
CA ILE A 74 -18.63 5.42 7.86
C ILE A 74 -17.21 5.90 7.53
N ASP A 75 -16.39 5.09 6.87
CA ASP A 75 -15.01 5.47 6.48
C ASP A 75 -15.00 6.73 5.62
N THR A 76 -15.94 6.83 4.67
CA THR A 76 -16.09 8.00 3.80
C THR A 76 -16.52 9.23 4.58
N PHE A 77 -17.44 9.05 5.54
CA PHE A 77 -17.88 10.13 6.42
C PHE A 77 -16.74 10.63 7.32
N LEU A 78 -15.98 9.71 7.94
CA LEU A 78 -14.82 10.04 8.76
C LEU A 78 -13.73 10.75 7.94
N TYR A 79 -13.42 10.26 6.74
CA TYR A 79 -12.47 10.93 5.85
C TYR A 79 -12.88 12.37 5.51
N LYS A 80 -14.18 12.62 5.28
CA LYS A 80 -14.68 13.98 5.04
C LYS A 80 -14.54 14.91 6.25
N ARG A 81 -14.60 14.38 7.47
CA ARG A 81 -14.53 15.18 8.72
C ARG A 81 -13.10 15.35 9.23
N ILE A 82 -12.28 14.32 9.12
CA ILE A 82 -10.90 14.27 9.64
C ILE A 82 -9.93 13.69 8.59
N PRO A 83 -9.77 14.35 7.43
CA PRO A 83 -9.03 13.80 6.29
C PRO A 83 -7.54 13.55 6.57
N LYS A 84 -6.95 14.23 7.57
CA LYS A 84 -5.55 14.03 7.97
C LYS A 84 -5.34 12.78 8.82
N THR A 85 -6.39 12.29 9.49
CA THR A 85 -6.30 11.18 10.45
C THR A 85 -6.94 9.91 9.91
N TRP A 86 -8.05 10.03 9.18
CA TRP A 86 -8.78 8.88 8.64
C TRP A 86 -8.71 8.82 7.12
N ILE A 87 -7.60 8.32 6.58
CA ILE A 87 -7.44 8.17 5.11
C ILE A 87 -7.86 6.75 4.72
N PRO A 88 -8.81 6.57 3.79
CA PRO A 88 -9.19 5.24 3.31
C PRO A 88 -8.01 4.53 2.65
N LEU A 89 -7.92 3.21 2.84
CA LEU A 89 -6.83 2.38 2.27
C LEU A 89 -6.63 2.56 0.76
N TYR A 90 -7.73 2.67 0.00
CA TYR A 90 -7.66 2.91 -1.44
C TYR A 90 -6.92 4.22 -1.75
N SER A 91 -7.21 5.29 -1.00
CA SER A 91 -6.60 6.59 -1.21
C SER A 91 -5.12 6.61 -0.83
N THR A 92 -4.72 5.89 0.24
CA THR A 92 -3.29 5.81 0.60
C THR A 92 -2.49 5.07 -0.46
N ILE A 93 -3.03 3.99 -1.03
CA ILE A 93 -2.32 3.19 -2.06
C ILE A 93 -2.22 3.94 -3.40
N HIS A 94 -3.27 4.66 -3.81
CA HIS A 94 -3.32 5.28 -5.14
C HIS A 94 -2.82 6.72 -5.20
N PHE A 95 -2.94 7.48 -4.12
CA PHE A 95 -2.73 8.93 -4.14
C PHE A 95 -1.69 9.41 -3.11
N SER A 96 -0.95 8.48 -2.50
CA SER A 96 0.16 8.81 -1.60
C SER A 96 1.39 7.97 -1.92
N ARG A 97 2.56 8.40 -1.44
CA ARG A 97 3.80 7.61 -1.43
C ARG A 97 4.06 6.98 -0.07
N MET A 98 3.01 6.73 0.71
CA MET A 98 3.12 6.00 1.98
C MET A 98 3.57 4.58 1.67
N ARG A 99 4.56 4.07 2.41
CA ARG A 99 5.03 2.69 2.25
C ARG A 99 3.87 1.70 2.39
N PHE A 100 3.87 0.65 1.60
CA PHE A 100 2.77 -0.31 1.56
C PHE A 100 2.57 -1.00 2.91
N ARG A 101 3.64 -1.26 3.64
CA ARG A 101 3.54 -1.74 5.01
C ARG A 101 2.82 -0.76 5.95
N ASP A 102 3.13 0.53 5.84
CA ASP A 102 2.53 1.56 6.67
C ASP A 102 1.03 1.73 6.31
N CYS A 103 0.65 1.50 5.04
CA CYS A 103 -0.75 1.39 4.64
C CYS A 103 -1.49 0.24 5.34
N ILE A 104 -0.87 -0.94 5.45
CA ILE A 104 -1.44 -2.09 6.17
C ILE A 104 -1.61 -1.75 7.65
N ALA A 105 -0.59 -1.19 8.29
CA ALA A 105 -0.65 -0.81 9.71
C ALA A 105 -1.76 0.22 9.98
N ASN A 106 -1.88 1.24 9.12
CA ASN A 106 -2.94 2.24 9.22
C ASN A 106 -4.34 1.60 9.07
N LYS A 107 -4.51 0.69 8.11
CA LYS A 107 -5.76 -0.06 7.94
C LYS A 107 -6.11 -0.86 9.20
N GLN A 108 -5.16 -1.60 9.75
CA GLN A 108 -5.38 -2.40 10.97
C GLN A 108 -5.76 -1.53 12.17
N TRP A 109 -5.17 -0.33 12.28
CA TRP A 109 -5.56 0.63 13.29
C TRP A 109 -7.01 1.12 13.08
N GLN A 110 -7.38 1.50 11.86
CA GLN A 110 -8.75 1.91 11.52
C GLN A 110 -9.77 0.79 11.79
N ASP A 111 -9.44 -0.45 11.44
CA ASP A 111 -10.29 -1.63 11.67
C ASP A 111 -10.47 -1.96 13.17
N LYS A 112 -9.55 -1.53 14.05
CA LYS A 112 -9.67 -1.70 15.51
C LYS A 112 -10.50 -0.62 16.18
N VAL A 113 -10.42 0.61 15.66
CA VAL A 113 -11.05 1.79 16.29
C VAL A 113 -12.53 1.91 15.95
N GLY A 114 -12.91 1.58 14.71
CA GLY A 114 -14.31 1.57 14.28
C GLY A 114 -14.87 0.18 14.16
#